data_AF-A0A6N7RLM3-F1
#
_entry.id   AF-A0A6N7RLM3-F1
#
_cell.length_a   1.000
_cell.length_b   1.000
_cell.length_c   1.000
_cell.angle_alpha   90.00
_cell.angle_beta   90.00
_cell.angle_gamma   90.00
#
_symmetry.space_group_name_H-M   'P 1'
#
loop_
_entity.id
_entity.type
_entity.pdbx_description
1 polymer ?
#
loop_
_entity_poly.entity_id
_entity_poly.type
_entity_poly.pdbx_seq_one_letter_code
_entity_poly.pdbx_strand_id
1 'polypeptide(L)'
;MVQTLIRATGSNRSAEARGGKARGRAFITLLFAVIALFLLLALLVGTSAYHAVNDVRSSSDNTRLGLSLIANSIRSTDGTDAVGVADGPEGLALVLTEHLENGDYETRLYAYQGAIVEEYTRAGTAFTPEKAREIVASSTFDFTYTDGLLTVHTDQGSTSVALRSVRGGA
;
A
#
# COMPACT_ATOMS: atom_id res chain seq x y z
N MET A 1 -27.39 79.07 21.02
CA MET A 1 -28.26 77.88 21.04
C MET A 1 -28.11 77.07 19.75
N VAL A 2 -26.88 76.73 19.31
CA VAL A 2 -26.61 75.96 18.07
C VAL A 2 -25.31 75.14 18.20
N GLN A 3 -25.12 74.35 19.27
CA GLN A 3 -23.94 73.46 19.37
C GLN A 3 -24.23 72.04 19.90
N THR A 4 -25.49 71.66 20.08
CA THR A 4 -25.84 70.37 20.70
C THR A 4 -26.24 69.28 19.70
N LEU A 5 -26.29 69.57 18.39
CA LEU A 5 -26.89 68.65 17.39
C LEU A 5 -25.90 67.84 16.53
N ILE A 6 -24.57 67.97 16.73
CA ILE A 6 -23.58 67.29 15.86
C ILE A 6 -22.96 66.03 16.51
N ARG A 7 -23.27 65.71 17.77
CA ARG A 7 -22.55 64.62 18.49
C ARG A 7 -23.20 63.23 18.42
N ALA A 8 -24.41 63.09 17.90
CA ALA A 8 -25.16 61.82 17.97
C ALA A 8 -24.91 60.84 16.80
N THR A 9 -24.33 61.29 15.67
CA THR A 9 -24.22 60.44 14.46
C THR A 9 -22.87 59.72 14.31
N GLY A 10 -21.88 60.04 15.14
CA GLY A 10 -20.52 59.48 15.02
C GLY A 10 -20.26 58.18 15.79
N SER A 11 -21.03 57.89 16.84
CA SER A 11 -20.71 56.77 17.76
C SER A 11 -21.18 55.39 17.27
N ASN A 12 -22.17 55.33 16.38
CA ASN A 12 -22.80 54.06 16.01
C ASN A 12 -22.06 53.32 14.87
N ARG A 13 -21.32 54.03 14.01
CA ARG A 13 -20.59 53.42 12.88
C ARG A 13 -19.34 52.64 13.31
N SER A 14 -18.76 52.96 14.47
CA SER A 14 -17.50 52.37 14.94
C SER A 14 -17.68 51.00 15.60
N ALA A 15 -18.86 50.72 16.16
CA ALA A 15 -19.19 49.45 16.81
C ALA A 15 -19.59 48.37 15.77
N GLU A 16 -20.38 48.73 14.76
CA GLU A 16 -20.76 47.82 13.67
C GLU A 16 -19.55 47.37 12.83
N ALA A 17 -18.60 48.28 12.56
CA ALA A 17 -17.40 47.97 11.78
C ALA A 17 -16.44 47.00 12.51
N ARG A 18 -16.42 46.99 13.85
CA ARG A 18 -15.61 46.06 14.65
C ARG A 18 -16.22 44.66 14.70
N GLY A 19 -17.55 44.56 14.81
CA GLY A 19 -18.27 43.29 14.75
C GLY A 19 -18.13 42.58 13.40
N GLY A 20 -18.18 43.34 12.29
CA GLY A 20 -17.95 42.79 10.95
C GLY A 20 -16.53 42.27 10.72
N LYS A 21 -15.51 42.98 11.23
CA LYS A 21 -14.10 42.54 11.12
C LYS A 21 -13.81 41.31 11.99
N ALA A 22 -14.35 41.23 13.21
CA ALA A 22 -14.19 40.06 14.07
C ALA A 22 -14.91 38.83 13.50
N ARG A 23 -16.13 39.01 12.98
CA ARG A 23 -16.90 37.96 12.28
C ARG A 23 -16.20 37.49 11.00
N GLY A 24 -15.65 38.41 10.21
CA GLY A 24 -14.88 38.08 9.00
C GLY A 24 -13.60 37.30 9.32
N ARG A 25 -12.86 37.68 10.38
CA ARG A 25 -11.68 36.93 10.82
C ARG A 25 -12.04 35.54 11.34
N ALA A 26 -13.08 35.42 12.16
CA ALA A 26 -13.58 34.13 12.65
C ALA A 26 -14.02 33.21 11.50
N PHE A 27 -14.68 33.78 10.48
CA PHE A 27 -15.08 33.07 9.27
C PHE A 27 -13.87 32.55 8.49
N ILE A 28 -12.85 33.39 8.26
CA ILE A 28 -11.63 32.99 7.55
C ILE A 28 -10.87 31.91 8.32
N THR A 29 -10.75 32.03 9.64
CA THR A 29 -10.09 31.00 10.47
C THR A 29 -10.86 29.68 10.47
N LEU A 30 -12.20 29.73 10.52
CA LEU A 30 -13.04 28.55 10.43
C LEU A 30 -12.90 27.88 9.06
N LEU A 31 -12.95 28.67 7.98
CA LEU A 31 -12.78 28.18 6.61
C LEU A 31 -11.42 27.52 6.41
N PHE A 32 -10.34 28.14 6.91
CA PHE A 32 -9.00 27.58 6.85
C PHE A 32 -8.90 26.26 7.63
N ALA A 33 -9.48 26.19 8.83
CA ALA A 33 -9.49 24.97 9.63
C ALA A 33 -10.25 23.82 8.94
N VAL A 34 -11.38 24.12 8.30
CA VAL A 34 -12.15 23.15 7.53
C VAL A 34 -11.35 22.67 6.32
N ILE A 35 -10.72 23.58 5.55
CA ILE A 35 -9.88 23.21 4.41
C ILE A 35 -8.69 22.36 4.87
N ALA A 36 -7.99 22.76 5.93
CA ALA A 36 -6.87 22.00 6.48
C ALA A 36 -7.29 20.60 6.96
N LEU A 37 -8.46 20.48 7.59
CA LEU A 37 -9.03 19.19 7.97
C LEU A 37 -9.33 18.33 6.74
N PHE A 38 -9.93 18.89 5.69
CA PHE A 38 -10.15 18.19 4.42
C PHE A 38 -8.83 17.79 3.75
N LEU A 39 -7.79 18.62 3.80
CA LEU A 39 -6.46 18.27 3.28
C LEU A 39 -5.81 17.14 4.09
N LEU A 40 -5.94 17.15 5.42
CA LEU A 40 -5.46 16.06 6.28
C LEU A 40 -6.23 14.77 6.00
N LEU A 41 -7.56 14.83 5.87
CA LEU A 41 -8.37 13.68 5.50
C LEU A 41 -8.05 13.20 4.08
N ALA A 42 -7.82 14.10 3.12
CA ALA A 42 -7.40 13.75 1.78
C ALA A 42 -5.98 13.17 1.73
N LEU A 43 -5.09 13.56 2.65
CA LEU A 43 -3.78 12.95 2.83
C LEU A 43 -3.89 11.57 3.47
N LEU A 44 -4.76 11.37 4.47
CA LEU A 44 -5.05 10.05 5.03
C LEU A 44 -5.68 9.12 3.99
N VAL A 45 -6.67 9.62 3.26
CA VAL A 45 -7.28 8.90 2.13
C VAL A 45 -6.26 8.71 1.03
N GLY A 46 -5.36 9.67 0.78
CA GLY A 46 -4.26 9.59 -0.17
C GLY A 46 -3.23 8.52 0.18
N THR A 47 -2.90 8.37 1.47
CA THR A 47 -2.07 7.27 1.96
C THR A 47 -2.78 5.92 1.85
N SER A 48 -4.11 5.89 1.95
CA SER A 48 -4.91 4.70 1.59
C SER A 48 -5.16 4.56 0.07
N ALA A 49 -4.99 5.62 -0.71
CA ALA A 49 -5.24 5.65 -2.16
C ALA A 49 -4.01 5.29 -2.99
N TYR A 50 -2.85 5.11 -2.34
CA TYR A 50 -1.82 4.23 -2.88
C TYR A 50 -2.22 2.75 -2.84
N HIS A 51 -3.26 2.38 -2.07
CA HIS A 51 -3.88 1.05 -2.10
C HIS A 51 -5.18 1.00 -2.94
N ALA A 52 -5.74 2.14 -3.35
CA ALA A 52 -7.03 2.22 -4.06
C ALA A 52 -6.91 2.52 -5.57
N VAL A 53 -5.85 2.05 -6.24
CA VAL A 53 -5.81 1.99 -7.71
C VAL A 53 -6.15 0.59 -8.24
N ASN A 54 -6.25 -0.44 -7.39
CA ASN A 54 -6.60 -1.78 -7.86
C ASN A 54 -8.06 -2.20 -7.63
N ASP A 55 -8.91 -1.29 -7.15
CA ASP A 55 -10.36 -1.51 -7.09
C ASP A 55 -11.00 -1.33 -8.48
N VAL A 56 -10.61 -2.20 -9.40
CA VAL A 56 -11.36 -2.52 -10.62
C VAL A 56 -11.59 -4.03 -10.66
N ARG A 57 -12.50 -4.47 -9.80
CA ARG A 57 -13.72 -5.17 -10.22
C ARG A 57 -13.60 -6.06 -11.47
N SER A 58 -12.99 -7.23 -11.31
CA SER A 58 -13.31 -8.45 -12.07
C SER A 58 -12.76 -9.67 -11.32
N SER A 59 -13.63 -10.36 -10.59
CA SER A 59 -13.32 -11.54 -9.75
C SER A 59 -12.81 -12.76 -10.53
N SER A 60 -12.74 -12.71 -11.87
CA SER A 60 -12.21 -13.82 -12.68
C SER A 60 -10.93 -13.45 -13.45
N ASP A 61 -10.67 -12.16 -13.68
CA ASP A 61 -9.44 -11.70 -14.35
C ASP A 61 -8.28 -11.49 -13.36
N ASN A 62 -8.56 -11.05 -12.13
CA ASN A 62 -7.54 -10.84 -11.09
C ASN A 62 -6.81 -12.13 -10.71
N THR A 63 -7.48 -13.28 -10.73
CA THR A 63 -6.85 -14.59 -10.48
C THR A 63 -5.82 -14.90 -11.56
N ARG A 64 -6.15 -14.70 -12.84
CA ARG A 64 -5.20 -14.96 -13.95
C ARG A 64 -4.06 -13.95 -13.94
N LEU A 65 -4.31 -12.71 -13.54
CA LEU A 65 -3.29 -11.67 -13.39
C LEU A 65 -2.35 -11.96 -12.23
N GLY A 66 -2.85 -12.37 -11.06
CA GLY A 66 -2.01 -12.74 -9.91
C GLY A 66 -1.13 -13.95 -10.21
N LEU A 67 -1.69 -15.00 -10.83
CA LEU A 67 -0.92 -16.17 -11.24
C LEU A 67 0.09 -15.84 -12.35
N SER A 68 -0.24 -14.91 -13.23
CA SER A 68 0.68 -14.41 -14.27
C SER A 68 1.79 -13.54 -13.70
N LEU A 69 1.52 -12.75 -12.66
CA LEU A 69 2.52 -11.94 -11.95
C LEU A 69 3.50 -12.84 -11.20
N ILE A 70 3.00 -13.86 -10.50
CA ILE A 70 3.82 -14.90 -9.86
C ILE A 70 4.69 -15.60 -10.91
N ALA A 71 4.09 -16.05 -12.02
CA ALA A 71 4.83 -16.70 -13.10
C ALA A 71 5.86 -15.78 -13.77
N ASN A 72 5.56 -14.49 -13.90
CA ASN A 72 6.46 -13.52 -14.51
C ASN A 72 7.61 -13.15 -13.58
N SER A 73 7.36 -12.97 -12.28
CA SER A 73 8.39 -12.71 -11.27
C SER A 73 9.36 -13.88 -11.17
N ILE A 74 8.82 -15.11 -11.12
CA ILE A 74 9.61 -16.32 -11.17
C ILE A 74 10.44 -16.41 -12.45
N ARG A 75 9.85 -16.11 -13.62
CA ARG A 75 10.55 -16.19 -14.90
C ARG A 75 11.59 -15.09 -15.09
N SER A 76 11.35 -13.88 -14.59
CA SER A 76 12.32 -12.78 -14.64
C SER A 76 13.54 -13.07 -13.78
N THR A 77 13.36 -13.87 -12.73
CA THR A 77 14.37 -14.17 -11.73
C THR A 77 15.00 -15.54 -11.94
N ASP A 78 14.67 -16.32 -12.98
CA ASP A 78 15.20 -17.66 -13.32
C ASP A 78 16.67 -17.67 -13.80
N GLY A 79 17.51 -16.81 -13.20
CA GLY A 79 18.95 -16.98 -13.15
C GLY A 79 19.32 -18.11 -12.18
N THR A 80 20.53 -18.63 -12.32
CA THR A 80 21.00 -19.78 -11.55
C THR A 80 20.84 -19.56 -10.03
N ASP A 81 20.23 -20.52 -9.31
CA ASP A 81 19.97 -20.49 -7.83
C ASP A 81 19.03 -19.43 -7.25
N ALA A 82 18.14 -18.88 -8.05
CA ALA A 82 17.32 -17.75 -7.66
C ALA A 82 15.97 -18.08 -6.98
N VAL A 83 15.64 -19.35 -6.70
CA VAL A 83 14.38 -19.73 -6.05
C VAL A 83 14.65 -20.63 -4.84
N GLY A 84 14.16 -20.23 -3.68
CA GLY A 84 14.35 -20.90 -2.40
C GLY A 84 13.09 -20.88 -1.53
N VAL A 85 13.21 -21.52 -0.37
CA VAL A 85 12.12 -21.64 0.62
C VAL A 85 12.65 -21.20 1.97
N ALA A 86 11.84 -20.45 2.72
CA ALA A 86 12.16 -20.01 4.07
C ALA A 86 10.96 -20.16 5.01
N ASP A 87 11.22 -20.14 6.32
CA ASP A 87 10.16 -20.03 7.33
C ASP A 87 9.62 -18.59 7.35
N GLY A 88 8.39 -18.43 6.86
CA GLY A 88 7.65 -17.18 6.89
C GLY A 88 6.84 -17.00 8.18
N PRO A 89 6.14 -15.85 8.30
CA PRO A 89 5.38 -15.51 9.51
C PRO A 89 4.23 -16.47 9.86
N GLU A 90 3.52 -16.98 8.86
CA GLU A 90 2.35 -17.87 9.03
C GLU A 90 2.50 -19.19 8.25
N GLY A 91 3.74 -19.64 8.01
CA GLY A 91 4.01 -20.87 7.25
C GLY A 91 5.22 -20.73 6.34
N LEU A 92 5.25 -21.48 5.24
CA LEU A 92 6.35 -21.41 4.29
C LEU A 92 6.29 -20.12 3.47
N ALA A 93 7.47 -19.58 3.18
CA ALA A 93 7.68 -18.47 2.26
C ALA A 93 8.43 -18.96 1.01
N LEU A 94 7.97 -18.53 -0.16
CA LEU A 94 8.72 -18.67 -1.41
C LEU A 94 9.65 -17.46 -1.54
N VAL A 95 10.94 -17.71 -1.70
CA VAL A 95 11.96 -16.65 -1.78
C VAL A 95 12.55 -16.67 -3.19
N LEU A 96 12.52 -15.52 -3.86
CA LEU A 96 13.14 -15.31 -5.16
C LEU A 96 14.34 -14.39 -4.99
N THR A 97 15.56 -14.89 -5.17
CA THR A 97 16.81 -14.16 -4.94
C THR A 97 17.34 -13.58 -6.24
N GLU A 98 17.56 -12.27 -6.25
CA GLU A 98 18.23 -11.56 -7.33
C GLU A 98 19.64 -11.16 -6.89
N HIS A 99 20.65 -11.63 -7.63
CA HIS A 99 22.05 -11.32 -7.40
C HIS A 99 22.47 -10.08 -8.20
N LEU A 100 22.63 -8.94 -7.52
CA LEU A 100 23.06 -7.68 -8.11
C LEU A 100 24.49 -7.31 -7.68
N GLU A 101 25.17 -6.44 -8.43
CA GLU A 101 26.52 -5.96 -8.08
C GLU A 101 26.58 -5.28 -6.70
N ASN A 102 25.47 -4.67 -6.26
CA ASN A 102 25.35 -3.99 -4.97
C ASN A 102 24.83 -4.89 -3.84
N GLY A 103 24.69 -6.19 -4.09
CA GLY A 103 24.28 -7.20 -3.13
C GLY A 103 23.01 -7.94 -3.53
N ASP A 104 22.68 -8.95 -2.73
CA ASP A 104 21.54 -9.83 -3.01
C ASP A 104 20.24 -9.24 -2.45
N TYR A 105 19.19 -9.32 -3.26
CA TYR A 105 17.84 -8.92 -2.90
C TYR A 105 16.89 -10.11 -3.03
N GLU A 106 15.86 -10.12 -2.20
CA GLU A 106 14.88 -11.18 -2.13
C GLU A 106 13.49 -10.60 -2.37
N THR A 107 12.75 -11.21 -3.28
CA THR A 107 11.29 -11.07 -3.36
C THR A 107 10.68 -12.27 -2.65
N ARG A 108 9.97 -12.05 -1.55
CA ARG A 108 9.42 -13.09 -0.69
C ARG A 108 7.91 -13.11 -0.79
N LEU A 109 7.32 -14.26 -1.11
CA LEU A 109 5.88 -14.47 -1.11
C LEU A 109 5.50 -15.39 0.05
N TYR A 110 4.50 -15.00 0.84
CA TYR A 110 4.06 -15.78 2.01
C TYR A 110 2.63 -15.42 2.41
N ALA A 111 2.00 -16.28 3.24
CA ALA A 111 0.71 -15.98 3.86
C ALA A 111 0.87 -15.05 5.07
N TYR A 112 -0.04 -14.08 5.19
CA TYR A 112 -0.17 -13.22 6.35
C TYR A 112 -1.60 -12.69 6.47
N GLN A 113 -2.24 -12.86 7.64
CA GLN A 113 -3.59 -12.36 7.96
C GLN A 113 -4.67 -12.67 6.90
N GLY A 114 -4.64 -13.88 6.32
CA GLY A 114 -5.64 -14.31 5.33
C GLY A 114 -5.41 -13.77 3.91
N ALA A 115 -4.24 -13.23 3.63
CA ALA A 115 -3.80 -12.87 2.30
C ALA A 115 -2.42 -13.44 1.99
N ILE A 116 -2.14 -13.62 0.69
CA ILE A 116 -0.79 -13.82 0.18
C ILE A 116 -0.20 -12.45 -0.07
N VAL A 117 0.95 -12.19 0.54
CA VAL A 117 1.67 -10.92 0.46
C VAL A 117 3.04 -11.12 -0.20
N GLU A 118 3.59 -10.03 -0.73
CA GLU A 118 4.92 -9.96 -1.32
C GLU A 118 5.76 -8.90 -0.61
N GLU A 119 6.99 -9.26 -0.24
CA GLU A 119 7.96 -8.37 0.38
C GLU A 119 9.24 -8.36 -0.46
N TYR A 120 9.70 -7.17 -0.86
CA TYR A 120 11.00 -6.99 -1.51
C TYR A 120 11.99 -6.37 -0.51
N THR A 121 13.10 -7.04 -0.26
CA THR A 121 14.10 -6.58 0.72
C THR A 121 15.49 -7.13 0.42
N ARG A 122 16.50 -6.65 1.14
CA ARG A 122 17.86 -7.20 1.04
C ARG A 122 17.90 -8.60 1.63
N ALA A 123 18.66 -9.49 1.01
CA ALA A 123 18.82 -10.86 1.48
C ALA A 123 19.23 -10.94 2.97
N GLY A 124 18.62 -11.87 3.69
CA GLY A 124 18.83 -12.05 5.14
C GLY A 124 18.19 -11.01 6.06
N THR A 125 17.44 -10.03 5.54
CA THR A 125 16.66 -9.10 6.39
C THR A 125 15.49 -9.84 7.05
N ALA A 126 15.14 -9.52 8.30
CA ALA A 126 13.96 -10.11 8.94
C ALA A 126 12.66 -9.75 8.19
N PHE A 127 11.65 -10.61 8.27
CA PHE A 127 10.32 -10.33 7.70
C PHE A 127 9.68 -9.13 8.37
N THR A 128 9.06 -8.26 7.57
CA THR A 128 8.26 -7.12 8.01
C THR A 128 6.89 -7.14 7.32
N PRO A 129 5.98 -8.05 7.72
CA PRO A 129 4.70 -8.26 7.05
C PRO A 129 3.84 -7.00 6.95
N GLU A 130 4.00 -6.05 7.89
CA GLU A 130 3.29 -4.78 7.91
C GLU A 130 3.68 -3.85 6.75
N LYS A 131 4.82 -4.11 6.10
CA LYS A 131 5.30 -3.40 4.90
C LYS A 131 5.11 -4.20 3.61
N ALA A 132 4.64 -5.44 3.72
CA ALA A 132 4.45 -6.30 2.57
C ALA A 132 3.24 -5.83 1.76
N ARG A 133 3.31 -6.05 0.45
CA ARG A 133 2.26 -5.72 -0.50
C ARG A 133 1.30 -6.90 -0.62
N GLU A 134 0.03 -6.68 -0.35
CA GLU A 134 -1.00 -7.69 -0.61
C GLU A 134 -1.09 -8.03 -2.10
N ILE A 135 -1.09 -9.33 -2.42
CA ILE A 135 -1.26 -9.85 -3.78
C ILE A 135 -2.68 -10.35 -3.99
N VAL A 136 -3.16 -11.21 -3.10
CA VAL A 136 -4.47 -11.85 -3.21
C VAL A 136 -4.96 -12.32 -1.86
N ALA A 137 -6.25 -12.16 -1.58
CA ALA A 137 -6.90 -12.76 -0.42
C ALA A 137 -6.90 -14.30 -0.58
N SER A 138 -6.21 -14.98 0.32
CA SER A 138 -6.10 -16.44 0.39
C SER A 138 -5.52 -16.81 1.75
N SER A 139 -6.20 -17.72 2.43
CA SER A 139 -5.75 -18.32 3.70
C SER A 139 -4.80 -19.50 3.47
N THR A 140 -4.84 -20.11 2.29
CA THR A 140 -3.90 -21.16 1.87
C THR A 140 -2.79 -20.58 1.02
N PHE A 141 -1.54 -20.87 1.39
CA PHE A 141 -0.35 -20.64 0.56
C PHE A 141 0.61 -21.81 0.71
N ASP A 142 0.46 -22.77 -0.20
CA ASP A 142 1.31 -23.95 -0.28
C ASP A 142 1.99 -24.02 -1.63
N PHE A 143 3.10 -24.72 -1.72
CA PHE A 143 3.73 -24.97 -3.00
C PHE A 143 4.45 -26.31 -3.03
N THR A 144 4.45 -26.92 -4.20
CA THR A 144 5.13 -28.18 -4.49
C THR A 144 6.08 -27.98 -5.65
N TYR A 145 7.23 -28.64 -5.59
CA TYR A 145 8.19 -28.63 -6.68
C TYR A 145 8.43 -30.06 -7.16
N THR A 146 8.16 -30.33 -8.43
CA THR A 146 8.34 -31.65 -9.04
C THR A 146 8.75 -31.50 -10.49
N ASP A 147 9.79 -32.22 -10.91
CA ASP A 147 10.27 -32.26 -12.30
C ASP A 147 10.52 -30.88 -12.94
N GLY A 148 11.05 -29.91 -12.18
CA GLY A 148 11.31 -28.56 -12.70
C GLY A 148 10.09 -27.64 -12.68
N LEU A 149 8.95 -28.10 -12.16
CA LEU A 149 7.71 -27.34 -12.11
C LEU A 149 7.38 -26.96 -10.66
N LEU A 150 7.38 -25.67 -10.36
CA LEU A 150 6.86 -25.13 -9.10
C LEU A 150 5.35 -24.91 -9.25
N THR A 151 4.56 -25.60 -8.43
CA THR A 151 3.11 -25.41 -8.37
C THR A 151 2.75 -24.75 -7.06
N VAL A 152 2.14 -23.57 -7.13
CA VAL A 152 1.61 -22.83 -5.99
C VAL A 152 0.11 -23.13 -5.86
N HIS A 153 -0.32 -23.48 -4.66
CA HIS A 153 -1.69 -23.79 -4.28
C HIS A 153 -2.25 -22.68 -3.38
N THR A 154 -3.45 -22.22 -3.72
CA THR A 154 -4.18 -21.17 -3.01
C THR A 154 -5.65 -21.57 -2.90
N ASP A 155 -6.44 -20.84 -2.11
CA ASP A 155 -7.89 -21.08 -1.98
C ASP A 155 -8.62 -20.96 -3.32
N GLN A 156 -8.05 -20.20 -4.26
CA GLN A 156 -8.64 -19.92 -5.58
C GLN A 156 -8.21 -20.93 -6.66
N GLY A 157 -7.39 -21.91 -6.30
CA GLY A 157 -6.83 -22.90 -7.22
C GLY A 157 -5.31 -22.87 -7.25
N SER A 158 -4.73 -23.43 -8.31
CA SER A 158 -3.27 -23.61 -8.40
C SER A 158 -2.72 -23.03 -9.69
N THR A 159 -1.49 -22.52 -9.62
CA THR A 159 -0.69 -22.14 -10.80
C THR A 159 0.62 -22.88 -10.79
N SER A 160 1.12 -23.20 -11.97
CA SER A 160 2.39 -23.87 -12.14
C SER A 160 3.33 -23.06 -13.00
N VAL A 161 4.58 -22.96 -12.58
CA VAL A 161 5.63 -22.21 -13.24
C VAL A 161 6.84 -23.11 -13.40
N ALA A 162 7.29 -23.30 -14.64
CA ALA A 162 8.49 -24.07 -14.91
C ALA A 162 9.71 -23.24 -14.52
N LEU A 163 10.51 -23.76 -13.60
CA LEU A 163 11.78 -23.21 -13.17
C LEU A 163 12.88 -23.87 -14.01
N ARG A 164 13.73 -23.08 -14.69
CA ARG A 164 14.86 -23.64 -15.44
C ARG A 164 16.05 -23.89 -14.53
N SER A 165 16.12 -23.21 -13.39
CA SER A 165 17.17 -23.41 -12.41
C SER A 165 16.61 -23.45 -10.99
N VAL A 166 16.67 -24.61 -10.34
CA VAL A 166 16.68 -24.66 -8.87
C VAL A 166 17.61 -25.77 -8.39
N ARG A 167 18.61 -25.40 -7.60
CA ARG A 167 19.22 -26.30 -6.62
C ARG A 167 19.79 -25.51 -5.43
N GLY A 168 18.93 -25.02 -4.52
CA GLY A 168 19.41 -24.33 -3.32
C GLY A 168 18.52 -24.53 -2.10
N GLY A 169 18.83 -25.54 -1.29
CA GLY A 169 18.26 -25.74 0.04
C GLY A 169 18.95 -26.91 0.73
N ALA A 170 20.02 -26.61 1.47
CA ALA A 170 20.61 -27.51 2.45
C ALA A 170 20.22 -27.05 3.84
#